data_AF-A0A382IXJ0-F1
#
_entry.id   AF-A0A382IXJ0-F1
#
_cell.length_a   1.000
_cell.length_b   1.000
_cell.length_c   1.000
_cell.angle_alpha   90.00
_cell.angle_beta   90.00
_cell.angle_gamma   90.00
#
_symmetry.space_group_name_H-M   'P 1'
#
loop_
_entity.id
_entity.type
_entity.pdbx_description
1 polymer ?
#
loop_
_entity_poly.entity_id
_entity_poly.type
_entity_poly.pdbx_seq_one_letter_code
_entity_poly.pdbx_strand_id
1 'polypeptide(L)'
;VGETIDGDRYRKVLGRYPTGVTLVTATGEDGPVGMIIGSFVSVSLEPPLVGFLPAKGSQTWPLIEATGVFCVNVLADNQQGLVDLFV
;
A
#
# COMPACT_ATOMS: atom_id res chain seq x y z
N VAL A 1 22.97 14.71 -18.20
CA VAL A 1 22.64 13.54 -17.34
C VAL A 1 22.50 14.09 -15.94
N GLY A 2 21.28 14.09 -15.39
CA GLY A 2 21.00 14.73 -14.10
C GLY A 2 21.67 13.97 -12.95
N GLU A 3 22.08 14.70 -11.90
CA GLU A 3 22.55 14.11 -10.65
C GLU A 3 21.53 13.11 -10.11
N THR A 4 22.02 11.96 -9.65
CA THR A 4 21.20 10.97 -8.95
C THR A 4 20.78 11.53 -7.59
N ILE A 5 19.47 11.51 -7.32
CA ILE A 5 18.94 11.92 -6.01
C ILE A 5 19.25 10.81 -5.00
N ASP A 6 19.94 11.17 -3.91
CA ASP A 6 20.16 10.29 -2.76
C ASP A 6 18.84 9.76 -2.19
N GLY A 7 18.78 8.46 -1.92
CA GLY A 7 17.54 7.77 -1.51
C GLY A 7 17.01 8.22 -0.15
N ASP A 8 17.88 8.51 0.81
CA ASP A 8 17.48 8.97 2.14
C ASP A 8 16.97 10.40 2.09
N ARG A 9 17.63 11.25 1.29
CA ARG A 9 17.14 12.60 1.00
C ARG A 9 15.77 12.56 0.33
N TYR A 10 15.58 11.68 -0.66
CA TYR A 10 14.30 11.48 -1.32
C TYR A 10 13.21 11.06 -0.32
N ARG A 11 13.48 10.05 0.51
CA ARG A 11 12.56 9.58 1.56
C ARG A 11 12.20 10.68 2.55
N LYS A 12 13.18 11.46 3.00
CA LYS A 12 12.95 12.56 3.95
C LYS A 12 12.08 13.67 3.37
N VAL A 13 12.24 13.96 2.08
CA VAL A 13 11.40 14.94 1.38
C VAL A 13 9.98 14.38 1.22
N LEU A 14 9.82 13.15 0.73
CA LEU A 14 8.48 12.57 0.54
C LEU A 14 7.75 12.26 1.84
N GLY A 15 8.45 12.02 2.95
CA GLY A 15 7.83 11.87 4.27
C GLY A 15 7.09 13.13 4.76
N ARG A 16 7.27 14.27 4.09
CA ARG A 16 6.52 15.51 4.36
C ARG A 16 5.25 15.64 3.52
N TYR A 17 5.06 14.80 2.50
CA TYR A 17 3.85 14.76 1.70
C TYR A 17 2.85 13.84 2.38
N PRO A 18 1.74 14.37 2.93
CA PRO A 18 0.79 13.57 3.68
C PRO A 18 0.05 12.60 2.76
N THR A 19 -0.19 11.39 3.24
CA THR A 19 -1.04 10.40 2.59
C THR A 19 -2.10 9.91 3.58
N GLY A 20 -3.22 9.41 3.06
CA GLY A 20 -4.03 8.47 3.83
C GLY A 20 -3.24 7.19 4.11
N VAL A 21 -3.75 6.38 5.04
CA VAL A 21 -3.25 5.01 5.28
C VAL A 21 -4.34 4.05 4.85
N THR A 22 -3.98 3.08 3.99
CA THR A 22 -4.89 2.01 3.62
C THR A 22 -4.26 0.64 3.86
N LEU A 23 -5.10 -0.32 4.22
CA LEU A 23 -4.74 -1.72 4.30
C LEU A 23 -5.29 -2.44 3.06
N VAL A 24 -4.41 -2.96 2.22
CA VAL A 24 -4.77 -3.86 1.12
C VAL A 24 -4.82 -5.28 1.67
N THR A 25 -5.94 -5.98 1.52
CA THR A 25 -6.13 -7.34 2.05
C THR A 25 -6.61 -8.32 1.00
N ALA A 26 -6.29 -9.59 1.20
CA ALA A 26 -6.94 -10.71 0.54
C ALA A 26 -7.07 -11.91 1.51
N THR A 27 -7.92 -12.86 1.15
CA THR A 27 -7.99 -14.18 1.82
C THR A 27 -6.95 -15.08 1.17
N GLY A 28 -5.76 -15.19 1.77
CA GLY A 28 -4.72 -16.12 1.33
C GLY A 28 -5.05 -17.56 1.71
N GLU A 29 -4.21 -18.50 1.26
CA GLU A 29 -4.41 -19.94 1.51
C GLU A 29 -4.36 -20.30 3.00
N ASP A 30 -3.41 -19.72 3.74
CA ASP A 30 -3.20 -19.99 5.17
C ASP A 30 -3.91 -18.99 6.10
N GLY A 31 -4.69 -18.06 5.53
CA GLY A 31 -5.40 -17.03 6.29
C GLY A 31 -5.32 -15.63 5.68
N PRO A 32 -5.77 -14.60 6.41
CA PRO A 32 -5.75 -13.22 5.93
C PRO A 32 -4.33 -12.74 5.66
N VAL A 33 -4.10 -12.17 4.48
CA VAL A 33 -2.85 -11.48 4.13
C VAL A 33 -3.15 -10.02 3.87
N GLY A 34 -2.22 -9.14 4.23
CA GLY A 34 -2.42 -7.72 4.04
C GLY A 34 -1.14 -6.90 4.13
N MET A 35 -1.18 -5.72 3.53
CA MET A 35 -0.08 -4.76 3.57
C MET A 35 -0.60 -3.34 3.72
N ILE A 36 0.10 -2.57 4.56
CA ILE A 36 -0.17 -1.16 4.79
C ILE A 36 0.50 -0.33 3.70
N ILE A 37 -0.26 0.57 3.07
CA ILE A 37 0.24 1.43 2.01
C ILE A 37 -0.19 2.90 2.21
N GLY A 38 0.69 3.81 1.79
CA GLY A 38 0.37 5.23 1.61
C GLY A 38 0.15 5.62 0.13
N SER A 39 0.29 4.68 -0.80
CA SER A 39 0.30 4.95 -2.26
C SER A 39 -1.08 4.87 -2.92
N PHE A 40 -2.16 4.74 -2.15
CA PHE A 40 -3.50 4.55 -2.70
C PHE A 40 -3.96 5.79 -3.48
N VAL A 41 -4.48 5.60 -4.69
CA VAL A 41 -4.92 6.68 -5.57
C VAL A 41 -6.14 6.28 -6.40
N SER A 42 -7.02 7.24 -6.67
CA SER A 42 -8.09 7.10 -7.65
C SER A 42 -7.51 7.22 -9.07
N VAL A 43 -7.89 6.30 -9.97
CA VAL A 43 -7.37 6.24 -11.34
C VAL A 43 -8.41 6.65 -12.36
N SER A 44 -9.64 6.15 -12.23
CA SER A 44 -10.74 6.45 -13.15
C SER A 44 -12.08 6.36 -12.45
N LEU A 45 -13.06 7.15 -12.93
CA LEU A 45 -14.46 7.04 -12.52
C LEU A 45 -15.25 6.09 -13.41
N GLU A 46 -14.90 5.99 -14.69
CA GLU A 46 -15.56 5.13 -15.67
C GLU A 46 -14.52 4.47 -16.59
N PRO A 47 -14.27 3.15 -16.46
CA PRO A 47 -14.73 2.31 -15.35
C PRO A 47 -14.11 2.77 -14.02
N PRO A 48 -14.73 2.46 -12.86
CA PRO A 48 -14.18 2.82 -11.56
C PRO A 48 -12.90 2.04 -11.30
N LEU A 49 -11.78 2.75 -11.22
CA LEU A 49 -10.45 2.16 -11.03
C LEU A 49 -9.68 2.89 -9.92
N VAL A 50 -8.90 2.10 -9.19
CA VAL A 50 -7.96 2.56 -8.16
C VAL A 50 -6.60 1.93 -8.41
N GLY A 51 -5.56 2.54 -7.83
CA GLY A 51 -4.18 2.06 -7.94
C GLY A 51 -3.42 2.15 -6.63
N PHE A 52 -2.39 1.32 -6.51
CA PHE A 52 -1.39 1.39 -5.46
C PHE A 52 -0.07 0.77 -5.94
N LEU A 53 1.01 1.02 -5.21
CA LEU A 53 2.37 0.72 -5.62
C LEU A 53 3.05 -0.17 -4.56
N PRO A 54 2.92 -1.51 -4.65
CA PRO A 54 3.67 -2.40 -3.77
C PRO A 54 5.17 -2.28 -4.03
N ALA A 55 5.98 -2.42 -2.98
CA ALA A 55 7.43 -2.47 -3.13
C ALA A 55 7.82 -3.69 -3.98
N LYS A 56 8.83 -3.55 -4.85
CA LYS A 56 9.34 -4.66 -5.67
C LYS A 56 9.79 -5.89 -4.84
N GLY A 57 10.25 -5.66 -3.61
CA GLY A 57 10.63 -6.71 -2.67
C GLY A 57 9.52 -7.12 -1.69
N SER A 58 8.26 -6.76 -1.95
CA SER A 58 7.13 -7.14 -1.10
C SER A 58 6.95 -8.65 -1.10
N GLN A 59 6.91 -9.25 0.09
CA GLN A 59 6.58 -10.67 0.27
C GLN A 59 5.05 -10.88 0.33
N THR A 60 4.29 -9.85 0.70
CA THR A 60 2.82 -9.91 0.80
C THR A 60 2.14 -9.76 -0.56
N TRP A 61 2.68 -8.91 -1.45
CA TRP A 61 2.03 -8.64 -2.75
C TRP A 61 1.81 -9.90 -3.59
N PRO A 62 2.80 -10.80 -3.78
CA PRO A 62 2.57 -12.03 -4.54
C PRO A 62 1.43 -12.90 -3.97
N LEU A 63 1.25 -12.90 -2.64
CA LEU A 63 0.17 -13.65 -1.97
C LEU A 63 -1.20 -13.03 -2.27
N ILE A 64 -1.29 -11.69 -2.29
CA ILE A 64 -2.52 -10.96 -2.65
C ILE A 64 -2.81 -11.08 -4.15
N GLU A 65 -1.80 -10.97 -5.00
CA GLU A 65 -1.95 -11.07 -6.45
C GLU A 65 -2.46 -12.45 -6.87
N ALA A 66 -1.96 -13.52 -6.23
CA ALA A 66 -2.36 -14.89 -6.51
C ALA A 66 -3.85 -15.17 -6.26
N THR A 67 -4.54 -14.39 -5.41
CA THR A 67 -5.98 -14.57 -5.17
C THR A 67 -6.84 -14.00 -6.30
N GLY A 68 -6.29 -13.13 -7.15
CA GLY A 68 -7.01 -12.42 -8.21
C GLY A 68 -7.99 -11.34 -7.73
N VAL A 69 -8.17 -11.17 -6.42
CA VAL A 69 -9.09 -10.19 -5.81
C VAL A 69 -8.51 -9.59 -4.53
N PHE A 70 -8.73 -8.30 -4.31
CA PHE A 70 -8.30 -7.62 -3.09
C PHE A 70 -9.38 -6.66 -2.58
N CYS A 71 -9.27 -6.29 -1.32
CA CYS A 71 -10.02 -5.20 -0.71
C CYS A 71 -9.06 -4.10 -0.25
N VAL A 72 -9.46 -2.84 -0.40
CA VAL A 72 -8.73 -1.70 0.17
C VAL A 72 -9.56 -1.12 1.30
N ASN A 73 -8.98 -1.09 2.49
CA ASN A 73 -9.60 -0.55 3.69
C ASN A 73 -8.94 0.79 4.02
N VAL A 74 -9.69 1.89 3.98
CA VAL A 74 -9.19 3.20 4.44
C VAL A 74 -9.25 3.23 5.95
N LEU A 75 -8.10 3.46 6.60
CA LEU A 75 -7.99 3.37 8.06
C LEU A 75 -8.26 4.72 8.74
N ALA A 76 -8.96 4.66 9.88
CA ALA A 76 -9.11 5.75 10.81
C ALA A 76 -7.91 5.85 11.78
N ASP A 77 -7.78 6.99 12.45
CA ASP A 77 -6.69 7.30 13.38
C ASP A 77 -6.60 6.34 14.59
N ASN A 78 -7.73 5.78 15.01
CA ASN A 78 -7.82 4.86 16.13
C ASN A 78 -7.53 3.40 15.77
N GLN A 79 -7.14 3.09 14.53
CA GLN A 79 -6.90 1.72 14.05
C GLN A 79 -5.43 1.30 14.04
N GLN A 80 -4.57 1.93 14.85
CA GLN A 80 -3.15 1.56 14.95
C GLN A 80 -2.94 0.08 15.28
N GLY A 81 -3.76 -0.50 16.17
CA GLY A 81 -3.65 -1.92 16.49
C GLY A 81 -3.90 -2.86 15.30
N LEU A 82 -4.64 -2.42 14.28
CA LEU A 82 -4.80 -3.18 13.03
C LEU A 82 -3.56 -3.02 12.13
N VAL A 83 -2.97 -1.82 12.10
CA VAL A 83 -1.71 -1.56 11.38
C VAL A 83 -0.62 -2.50 11.90
N ASP A 84 -0.46 -2.60 13.22
CA ASP A 84 0.60 -3.37 13.86
C ASP A 84 0.52 -4.90 13.57
N LEU A 85 -0.64 -5.41 13.12
CA LEU A 85 -0.80 -6.82 12.72
C LEU A 85 -0.23 -7.14 11.32
N PHE A 86 0.02 -6.13 10.50
CA PHE A 86 0.36 -6.27 9.06
C PHE A 86 1.66 -5.54 8.67
N VAL A 87 2.49 -5.12 9.64
CA VAL A 87 3.77 -4.43 9.44
C VAL A 87 4.93 -5.33 9.87
#